data_AF-A0A2E0GIP3-F1
#
_entry.id   AF-A0A2E0GIP3-F1
#
_cell.length_a   1.000
_cell.length_b   1.000
_cell.length_c   1.000
_cell.angle_alpha   90.00
_cell.angle_beta   90.00
_cell.angle_gamma   90.00
#
_symmetry.space_group_name_H-M   'P 1'
#
loop_
_entity.id
_entity.type
_entity.pdbx_description
1 polymer ?
#
loop_
_entity_poly.entity_id
_entity_poly.type
_entity_poly.pdbx_seq_one_letter_code
_entity_poly.pdbx_strand_id
1 'polypeptide(L)'
;MIILAASTQRTIGLVIAVVVAVGFSVYVLFNLRQGRKEIGAEVELAPNRKPYYDDDTLETKRLDIALAGGVATLIIIALALPLYWLGEPGRQKGFDEFTETVFASRGGEAYEELCAQCHGAGGVGGQAAFTVLDDEGRYISSVNWTAPALNNILYRFTTDEVLHTLNYGRPQSPMPAWGAPGGGPLTSQQLETIIEYLSVIQLTPEQMEKEVQAGLRESVLKEVRDQNPEAEETELQEAYNLLFSGLGDALAEQTAIQQDSEAAVEDIEEAKTAVENLLDEYLIELATTNAQKYGQYLYNNPAGAGSYACARCHTAGSSWNANEVLAANPSLEGLINPEIAGGGGFGPSLIGVESQFTSASSQSQFISVGCEANLQYGMNGVCEPSGQMPGFGYNATDLEGSMLSSEQIDAIVEYERALQ
;
A
#
# COMPACT_ATOMS: atom_id res chain seq x y z
N MET A 1 18.02 44.88 1.76
CA MET A 1 18.68 43.65 1.27
C MET A 1 18.23 42.55 2.21
N ILE A 2 17.47 41.60 1.68
CA ILE A 2 16.62 40.66 2.42
C ILE A 2 17.50 39.59 3.08
N ILE A 3 17.47 39.50 4.41
CA ILE A 3 17.98 38.33 5.15
C ILE A 3 16.79 37.37 5.26
N LEU A 4 16.66 36.47 4.29
CA LEU A 4 15.81 35.29 4.37
C LEU A 4 16.37 34.36 5.45
N ALA A 5 15.47 33.70 6.20
CA ALA A 5 15.77 32.71 7.23
C ALA A 5 16.84 31.71 6.74
N ALA A 6 18.08 31.93 7.18
CA ALA A 6 19.17 31.00 6.94
C ALA A 6 19.01 29.85 7.94
N SER A 7 18.80 28.62 7.45
CA SER A 7 18.87 27.44 8.31
C SER A 7 20.19 27.44 9.08
N THR A 8 20.22 26.82 10.27
CA THR A 8 21.42 26.76 11.11
C THR A 8 22.65 26.30 10.31
N GLN A 9 22.46 25.35 9.39
CA GLN A 9 23.51 24.88 8.48
C GLN A 9 24.00 25.94 7.49
N ARG A 10 23.10 26.76 6.92
CA ARG A 10 23.45 27.84 5.98
C ARG A 10 24.24 28.95 6.69
N THR A 11 23.88 29.26 7.93
CA THR A 11 24.59 30.24 8.77
C THR A 11 25.99 29.76 9.13
N ILE A 12 26.15 28.49 9.53
CA ILE A 12 27.46 27.89 9.81
C ILE A 12 28.34 27.90 8.56
N GLY A 13 27.80 27.50 7.40
CA GLY A 13 28.54 27.50 6.14
C GLY A 13 29.04 28.90 5.73
N LEU A 14 28.22 29.93 5.95
CA LEU A 14 28.57 31.32 5.61
C LEU A 14 29.67 31.87 6.54
N VAL A 15 29.61 31.55 7.84
CA VAL A 15 30.66 31.92 8.80
C VAL A 15 32.00 31.27 8.41
N ILE A 16 32.00 29.97 8.09
CA ILE A 16 33.21 29.27 7.65
C ILE A 16 33.76 29.89 6.36
N ALA A 17 32.91 30.16 5.37
CA ALA A 17 33.31 30.78 4.11
C ALA A 17 33.96 32.16 4.32
N VAL A 18 33.40 32.99 5.22
CA VAL A 18 33.97 34.30 5.57
C VAL A 18 35.32 34.14 6.26
N VAL A 19 35.45 33.22 7.21
CA VAL A 19 36.73 32.96 7.90
C VAL A 19 37.81 32.52 6.91
N VAL A 20 37.48 31.60 6.00
CA VAL A 20 38.41 31.14 4.95
C VAL A 20 38.77 32.28 4.00
N ALA A 21 37.79 33.08 3.55
CA ALA A 21 38.03 34.21 2.66
C ALA A 21 38.91 35.29 3.30
N VAL A 22 38.70 35.59 4.59
CA VAL A 22 39.54 36.53 5.36
C VAL A 22 40.95 35.95 5.53
N GLY A 23 41.07 34.69 5.92
CA GLY A 23 42.37 34.01 6.05
C GLY A 23 43.16 34.00 4.75
N PHE A 24 42.49 33.70 3.63
CA PHE A 24 43.09 33.73 2.29
C PHE A 24 43.49 35.16 1.89
N SER A 25 42.64 36.15 2.16
CA SER A 25 42.95 37.56 1.88
C SER A 25 44.16 38.04 2.68
N VAL A 26 44.27 37.67 3.95
CA VAL A 26 45.43 37.96 4.80
C VAL A 26 46.68 37.26 4.26
N TYR A 27 46.58 35.98 3.90
CA TYR A 27 47.68 35.24 3.28
C TYR A 27 48.17 35.92 2.00
N VAL A 28 47.27 36.26 1.09
CA VAL A 28 47.59 36.97 -0.17
C VAL A 28 48.23 38.32 0.13
N LEU A 29 47.71 39.10 1.09
CA LEU A 29 48.28 40.38 1.49
C LEU A 29 49.69 40.23 2.05
N PHE A 30 49.96 39.24 2.90
CA PHE A 30 51.30 38.98 3.41
C PHE A 30 52.26 38.53 2.31
N ASN A 31 51.81 37.67 1.39
CA ASN A 31 52.62 37.17 0.29
C ASN A 31 52.97 38.29 -0.70
N LEU A 32 52.00 39.14 -1.04
CA LEU A 32 52.21 40.36 -1.83
C LEU A 32 53.17 41.34 -1.14
N ARG A 33 53.14 41.42 0.20
CA ARG A 33 54.01 42.30 0.97
C ARG A 33 55.44 41.75 1.08
N GLN A 34 55.60 40.43 1.19
CA GLN A 34 56.90 39.77 1.15
C GLN A 34 57.52 39.84 -0.25
N GLY A 35 56.74 39.66 -1.31
CA GLY A 35 57.20 39.79 -2.70
C GLY A 35 57.63 41.20 -3.12
N ARG A 36 57.34 42.23 -2.30
CA ARG A 36 57.80 43.62 -2.53
C ARG A 36 59.15 43.94 -1.88
N LYS A 37 59.76 43.04 -1.09
CA LYS A 37 61.14 43.21 -0.65
C LYS A 37 62.07 42.86 -1.82
N GLU A 38 62.48 43.93 -2.50
CA GLU A 38 63.64 44.10 -3.39
C GLU A 38 63.74 43.19 -4.63
N ILE A 39 63.22 43.70 -5.75
CA ILE A 39 63.73 43.33 -7.08
C ILE A 39 65.08 44.05 -7.24
N GLY A 40 66.20 43.39 -6.89
CA GLY A 40 67.54 43.86 -7.31
C GLY A 40 68.69 43.93 -6.28
N ALA A 41 68.52 43.50 -5.03
CA ALA A 41 69.62 43.16 -4.13
C ALA A 41 69.27 41.78 -3.60
N GLU A 42 69.98 40.69 -3.85
CA GLU A 42 71.40 40.37 -3.83
C GLU A 42 71.61 39.17 -4.77
N VAL A 43 72.85 38.90 -5.23
CA VAL A 43 73.17 37.58 -5.81
C VAL A 43 73.19 36.57 -4.67
N GLU A 44 72.00 36.19 -4.19
CA GLU A 44 71.84 34.97 -3.44
C GLU A 44 72.12 33.83 -4.42
N LEU A 45 73.01 32.91 -4.02
CA LEU A 45 73.18 31.63 -4.71
C LEU A 45 71.79 31.07 -5.06
N ALA A 46 71.63 30.59 -6.31
CA ALA A 46 70.41 29.88 -6.71
C ALA A 46 69.99 28.94 -5.57
N PRO A 47 68.70 28.83 -5.20
CA PRO A 47 68.29 28.14 -3.97
C PRO A 47 68.84 26.71 -3.81
N ASN A 48 69.20 26.05 -4.91
CA ASN A 48 69.85 24.74 -4.98
C ASN A 48 71.37 24.74 -4.73
N ARG A 49 72.01 25.90 -4.64
CA ARG A 49 73.44 26.11 -4.40
C ARG A 49 73.73 26.78 -3.04
N LYS A 50 72.70 27.22 -2.31
CA LYS A 50 72.86 27.55 -0.89
C LYS A 50 73.15 26.26 -0.13
N PRO A 51 74.06 26.25 0.87
CA PRO A 51 74.17 25.12 1.78
C PRO A 51 72.78 24.81 2.33
N TYR A 52 72.35 23.56 2.21
CA TYR A 52 71.10 23.13 2.84
C TYR A 52 71.26 23.21 4.36
N TYR A 53 70.17 23.03 5.11
CA TYR A 53 70.26 22.97 6.57
C TYR A 53 71.31 21.94 7.00
N ASP A 54 72.11 22.29 8.01
CA ASP A 54 72.99 21.34 8.67
C ASP A 54 72.18 20.19 9.28
N ASP A 55 72.84 19.06 9.50
CA ASP A 55 72.23 17.83 9.96
C ASP A 55 71.49 18.04 11.30
N ASP A 56 72.11 18.74 12.25
CA ASP A 56 71.51 19.08 13.54
C ASP A 56 70.19 19.87 13.39
N THR A 57 70.14 20.83 12.47
CA THR A 57 68.94 21.62 12.18
C THR A 57 67.85 20.80 11.47
N LEU A 58 68.25 19.85 10.62
CA LEU A 58 67.33 18.92 9.96
C LEU A 58 66.70 17.95 10.96
N GLU A 59 67.53 17.32 11.78
CA GLU A 59 67.10 16.30 12.75
C GLU A 59 66.35 16.87 13.95
N THR A 60 66.55 18.15 14.28
CA THR A 60 65.80 18.82 15.36
C THR A 60 64.66 19.68 14.81
N LYS A 61 64.88 20.99 14.64
CA LYS A 61 63.83 21.97 14.40
C LYS A 61 62.97 21.65 13.19
N ARG A 62 63.57 21.22 12.07
CA ARG A 62 62.81 20.95 10.84
C ARG A 62 61.98 19.67 10.96
N LEU A 63 62.57 18.59 11.48
CA LEU A 63 61.87 17.34 11.71
C LEU A 63 60.79 17.49 12.78
N ASP A 64 61.06 18.16 13.89
CA ASP A 64 60.10 18.43 14.97
C ASP A 64 58.87 19.20 14.47
N ILE A 65 59.06 20.22 13.62
CA ILE A 65 57.95 20.98 13.03
C ILE A 65 57.10 20.07 12.12
N ALA A 66 57.73 19.24 11.30
CA ALA A 66 57.03 18.33 10.41
C ALA A 66 56.26 17.25 11.20
N LEU A 67 56.87 16.66 12.22
CA LEU A 67 56.25 15.70 13.11
C LEU A 67 55.11 16.32 13.92
N ALA A 68 55.30 17.53 14.46
CA ALA A 68 54.24 18.27 15.15
C ALA A 68 53.06 18.57 14.23
N GLY A 69 53.31 18.93 12.97
CA GLY A 69 52.26 19.10 11.95
C GLY A 69 51.52 17.80 11.65
N GLY A 70 52.25 16.68 11.57
CA GLY A 70 51.68 15.34 11.41
C GLY A 70 50.78 14.96 12.60
N VAL A 71 51.26 15.14 13.83
CA VAL A 71 50.49 14.88 15.06
C VAL A 71 49.27 15.78 15.15
N ALA A 72 49.38 17.07 14.83
CA ALA A 72 48.23 17.98 14.83
C ALA A 72 47.15 17.53 13.83
N THR A 73 47.55 17.12 12.63
CA THR A 73 46.62 16.59 11.63
C THR A 73 45.95 15.31 12.10
N LEU A 74 46.71 14.39 12.71
CA LEU A 74 46.18 13.16 13.29
C LEU A 74 45.20 13.45 14.43
N ILE A 75 45.48 14.42 15.31
CA ILE A 75 44.56 14.84 16.37
C ILE A 75 43.27 15.41 15.77
N ILE A 76 43.36 16.24 14.73
CA ILE A 76 42.18 16.78 14.04
C ILE A 76 41.34 15.65 13.48
N ILE A 77 41.92 14.68 12.76
CA ILE A 77 41.19 13.55 12.20
C ILE A 77 40.59 12.69 13.32
N ALA A 78 41.38 12.40 14.35
CA ALA A 78 40.97 11.57 15.49
C ALA A 78 39.83 12.17 16.30
N LEU A 79 39.69 13.50 16.32
CA LEU A 79 38.57 14.18 16.97
C LEU A 79 37.39 14.44 16.00
N ALA A 80 37.68 14.82 14.76
CA ALA A 80 36.66 15.18 13.78
C ALA A 80 35.83 13.98 13.33
N LEU A 81 36.45 12.81 13.12
CA LEU A 81 35.72 11.61 12.67
C LEU A 81 34.70 11.13 13.72
N PRO A 82 35.05 10.95 15.02
CA PRO A 82 34.05 10.59 16.04
C PRO A 82 32.96 11.65 16.22
N LEU A 83 33.30 12.94 16.14
CA LEU A 83 32.31 14.02 16.22
C LEU A 83 31.36 14.03 15.01
N TYR A 84 31.87 13.73 13.82
CA TYR A 84 31.06 13.57 12.60
C TYR A 84 30.12 12.36 12.73
N TRP A 85 30.62 11.22 13.22
CA TRP A 85 29.82 10.00 13.44
C TRP A 85 28.74 10.17 14.50
N LEU A 86 28.94 11.02 15.51
CA LEU A 86 27.91 11.31 16.51
C LEU A 86 26.64 11.90 15.88
N GLY A 87 26.76 12.62 14.77
CA GLY A 87 25.64 13.15 13.99
C GLY A 87 25.06 12.20 12.95
N GLU A 88 25.68 11.03 12.72
CA GLU A 88 25.28 10.10 11.67
C GLU A 88 23.87 9.54 11.83
N PRO A 89 23.42 9.13 13.04
CA PRO A 89 22.07 8.59 13.19
C PRO A 89 20.97 9.58 12.80
N GLY A 90 21.17 10.88 13.07
CA GLY A 90 20.22 11.91 12.66
C GLY A 90 20.23 12.17 11.15
N ARG A 91 21.40 12.04 10.51
CA ARG A 91 21.55 12.20 9.06
C ARG A 91 20.94 11.02 8.29
N GLN A 92 21.06 9.80 8.81
CA GLN A 92 20.39 8.62 8.27
C GLN A 92 18.88 8.77 8.37
N LYS A 93 18.35 9.06 9.57
CA LYS A 93 16.90 9.30 9.76
C LYS A 93 16.34 10.38 8.84
N GLY A 94 17.05 11.51 8.70
CA GLY A 94 16.61 12.58 7.80
C GLY A 94 16.71 12.22 6.32
N PHE A 95 17.60 11.30 5.94
CA PHE A 95 17.65 10.76 4.58
C PHE A 95 16.51 9.77 4.34
N ASP A 96 16.20 8.91 5.30
CA ASP A 96 15.11 7.94 5.20
C ASP A 96 13.77 8.68 5.06
N GLU A 97 13.46 9.62 5.96
CA GLU A 97 12.23 10.44 5.90
C GLU A 97 12.13 11.26 4.60
N PHE A 98 13.24 11.85 4.14
CA PHE A 98 13.25 12.57 2.87
C PHE A 98 13.06 11.64 1.67
N THR A 99 13.63 10.44 1.72
CA THR A 99 13.53 9.46 0.64
C THR A 99 12.12 8.90 0.57
N GLU A 100 11.53 8.49 1.69
CA GLU A 100 10.14 8.02 1.81
C GLU A 100 9.19 9.09 1.25
N THR A 101 9.28 10.33 1.70
CA THR A 101 8.40 11.41 1.23
C THR A 101 8.57 11.71 -0.27
N VAL A 102 9.79 11.72 -0.79
CA VAL A 102 10.04 11.95 -2.22
C VAL A 102 9.62 10.75 -3.07
N PHE A 103 9.85 9.53 -2.59
CA PHE A 103 9.50 8.30 -3.29
C PHE A 103 8.00 8.10 -3.31
N ALA A 104 7.31 8.30 -2.18
CA ALA A 104 5.86 8.30 -2.11
C ALA A 104 5.25 9.38 -3.01
N SER A 105 5.84 10.59 -3.06
CA SER A 105 5.36 11.65 -3.96
C SER A 105 5.52 11.27 -5.44
N ARG A 106 6.69 10.76 -5.84
CA ARG A 106 6.93 10.32 -7.23
C ARG A 106 6.09 9.10 -7.60
N GLY A 107 5.94 8.19 -6.65
CA GLY A 107 5.09 7.03 -6.76
C GLY A 107 3.63 7.41 -6.93
N GLY A 108 3.16 8.42 -6.21
CA GLY A 108 1.81 8.96 -6.33
C GLY A 108 1.55 9.58 -7.71
N GLU A 109 2.51 10.34 -8.24
CA GLU A 109 2.42 10.85 -9.63
C GLU A 109 2.34 9.70 -10.64
N ALA A 110 3.22 8.70 -10.54
CA ALA A 110 3.22 7.54 -11.44
C ALA A 110 1.94 6.70 -11.27
N TYR A 111 1.45 6.55 -10.04
CA TYR A 111 0.21 5.84 -9.73
C TYR A 111 -0.99 6.52 -10.38
N GLU A 112 -1.09 7.85 -10.27
CA GLU A 112 -2.19 8.61 -10.85
C GLU A 112 -2.21 8.48 -12.38
N GLU A 113 -1.04 8.49 -13.01
CA GLU A 113 -0.91 8.38 -14.47
C GLU A 113 -1.19 6.96 -15.00
N LEU A 114 -0.83 5.92 -14.25
CA LEU A 114 -0.76 4.54 -14.77
C LEU A 114 -1.76 3.57 -14.14
N CYS A 115 -2.15 3.80 -12.88
CA CYS A 115 -2.89 2.83 -12.06
C CYS A 115 -4.29 3.34 -11.68
N ALA A 116 -4.44 4.63 -11.43
CA ALA A 116 -5.69 5.23 -10.96
C ALA A 116 -6.85 5.09 -11.94
N GLN A 117 -6.58 4.94 -13.25
CA GLN A 117 -7.62 4.68 -14.25
C GLN A 117 -8.45 3.44 -13.92
N CYS A 118 -7.81 2.39 -13.36
CA CYS A 118 -8.48 1.15 -13.00
C CYS A 118 -8.76 1.09 -11.49
N HIS A 119 -7.78 1.47 -10.65
CA HIS A 119 -7.85 1.30 -9.20
C HIS A 119 -8.37 2.54 -8.44
N GLY A 120 -8.80 3.58 -9.14
CA GLY A 120 -9.31 4.82 -8.56
C GLY A 120 -8.21 5.72 -7.99
N ALA A 121 -8.52 7.00 -7.85
CA ALA A 121 -7.63 7.95 -7.17
C ALA A 121 -7.42 7.51 -5.72
N GLY A 122 -6.17 7.55 -5.23
CA GLY A 122 -5.85 7.10 -3.87
C GLY A 122 -6.05 5.59 -3.62
N GLY A 123 -6.22 4.77 -4.65
CA GLY A 123 -6.33 3.31 -4.49
C GLY A 123 -7.61 2.84 -3.82
N VAL A 124 -8.71 3.57 -3.97
CA VAL A 124 -10.01 3.20 -3.38
C VAL A 124 -10.76 2.09 -4.13
N GLY A 125 -10.23 1.63 -5.27
CA GLY A 125 -10.87 0.66 -6.16
C GLY A 125 -11.58 1.36 -7.32
N GLY A 126 -11.93 0.58 -8.34
CA GLY A 126 -12.54 1.10 -9.56
C GLY A 126 -12.97 0.00 -10.51
N GLN A 127 -12.98 0.30 -11.81
CA GLN A 127 -13.41 -0.63 -12.85
C GLN A 127 -12.49 -0.58 -14.06
N ALA A 128 -12.35 -1.71 -14.75
CA ALA A 128 -11.60 -1.82 -15.98
C ALA A 128 -12.37 -2.66 -17.00
N ALA A 129 -12.30 -2.30 -18.29
CA ALA A 129 -12.91 -3.12 -19.33
C ALA A 129 -12.19 -4.48 -19.44
N PHE A 130 -12.96 -5.55 -19.48
CA PHE A 130 -12.45 -6.91 -19.62
C PHE A 130 -13.20 -7.65 -20.73
N THR A 131 -12.45 -8.41 -21.53
CA THR A 131 -13.01 -9.18 -22.64
C THR A 131 -13.15 -10.64 -22.22
N VAL A 132 -14.37 -11.15 -22.25
CA VAL A 132 -14.65 -12.57 -22.00
C VAL A 132 -14.50 -13.34 -23.32
N LEU A 133 -13.73 -14.41 -23.26
CA LEU A 133 -13.42 -15.29 -24.39
C LEU A 133 -13.93 -16.71 -24.12
N ASP A 134 -14.19 -17.47 -25.18
CA ASP A 134 -14.43 -18.92 -25.09
C ASP A 134 -13.12 -19.72 -24.99
N ASP A 135 -13.23 -21.04 -24.94
CA ASP A 135 -12.10 -21.97 -24.83
C ASP A 135 -11.19 -22.00 -26.07
N GLU A 136 -11.69 -21.56 -27.22
CA GLU A 136 -10.88 -21.34 -28.42
C GLU A 136 -10.33 -19.90 -28.55
N GLY A 137 -10.57 -19.04 -27.56
CA GLY A 137 -10.10 -17.67 -27.53
C GLY A 137 -10.89 -16.71 -28.42
N ARG A 138 -12.11 -17.08 -28.83
CA ARG A 138 -13.02 -16.21 -29.60
C ARG A 138 -13.77 -15.29 -28.65
N TYR A 139 -14.06 -14.09 -29.14
CA TYR A 139 -14.79 -13.07 -28.39
C TYR A 139 -16.23 -13.50 -28.07
N ILE A 140 -16.62 -13.39 -26.80
CA ILE A 140 -18.01 -13.56 -26.35
C ILE A 140 -18.63 -12.19 -26.06
N SER A 141 -18.06 -11.45 -25.11
CA SER A 141 -18.61 -10.18 -24.63
C SER A 141 -17.53 -9.31 -23.98
N SER A 142 -17.84 -8.02 -23.81
CA SER A 142 -17.05 -7.07 -23.01
C SER A 142 -17.82 -6.76 -21.74
N VAL A 143 -17.15 -6.88 -20.60
CA VAL A 143 -17.72 -6.67 -19.26
C VAL A 143 -16.87 -5.66 -18.49
N ASN A 144 -17.41 -5.11 -17.41
CA ASN A 144 -16.66 -4.26 -16.51
C ASN A 144 -16.13 -5.08 -15.35
N TRP A 145 -14.81 -5.19 -15.25
CA TRP A 145 -14.12 -5.83 -14.15
C TRP A 145 -13.94 -4.87 -12.99
N THR A 146 -14.41 -5.25 -11.81
CA THR A 146 -14.22 -4.56 -10.54
C THR A 146 -12.78 -4.70 -10.08
N ALA A 147 -12.02 -3.63 -10.26
CA ALA A 147 -10.64 -3.51 -9.81
C ALA A 147 -10.63 -3.19 -8.31
N PRO A 148 -9.91 -3.98 -7.49
CA PRO A 148 -9.99 -3.86 -6.04
C PRO A 148 -9.27 -2.61 -5.55
N ALA A 149 -9.65 -2.18 -4.36
CA ALA A 149 -8.90 -1.19 -3.62
C ALA A 149 -7.47 -1.68 -3.31
N LEU A 150 -6.54 -0.74 -3.37
CA LEU A 150 -5.10 -0.91 -3.10
C LEU A 150 -4.66 -0.20 -1.82
N ASN A 151 -5.50 0.66 -1.25
CA ASN A 151 -5.32 1.29 0.06
C ASN A 151 -5.46 0.30 1.24
N ASN A 152 -5.58 -1.01 0.99
CA ASN A 152 -5.51 -2.07 2.01
C ASN A 152 -4.64 -3.26 1.58
N ILE A 153 -3.88 -3.11 0.46
CA ILE A 153 -3.16 -4.23 -0.15
C ILE A 153 -2.04 -4.78 0.71
N LEU A 154 -1.34 -3.93 1.48
CA LEU A 154 -0.17 -4.35 2.27
C LEU A 154 -0.53 -5.06 3.58
N TYR A 155 -1.82 -5.13 3.90
CA TYR A 155 -2.33 -6.03 4.93
C TYR A 155 -2.55 -7.47 4.43
N ARG A 156 -2.47 -7.70 3.11
CA ARG A 156 -2.69 -9.00 2.44
C ARG A 156 -1.48 -9.59 1.79
N PHE A 157 -0.67 -8.70 1.24
CA PHE A 157 0.47 -9.04 0.43
C PHE A 157 1.68 -8.30 0.96
N THR A 158 2.78 -9.02 1.06
CA THR A 158 4.10 -8.43 1.27
C THR A 158 4.48 -7.54 0.09
N THR A 159 5.43 -6.62 0.29
CA THR A 159 5.94 -5.76 -0.79
C THR A 159 6.51 -6.56 -1.95
N ASP A 160 7.08 -7.74 -1.67
CA ASP A 160 7.64 -8.64 -2.70
C ASP A 160 6.55 -9.30 -3.55
N GLU A 161 5.42 -9.68 -2.96
CA GLU A 161 4.26 -10.21 -3.69
C GLU A 161 3.57 -9.13 -4.53
N VAL A 162 3.49 -7.90 -4.01
CA VAL A 162 3.02 -6.74 -4.78
C VAL A 162 3.97 -6.47 -5.94
N LEU A 163 5.29 -6.48 -5.71
CA LEU A 163 6.30 -6.32 -6.75
C LEU A 163 6.21 -7.42 -7.79
N HIS A 164 5.97 -8.67 -7.39
CA HIS A 164 5.74 -9.78 -8.31
C HIS A 164 4.53 -9.51 -9.21
N THR A 165 3.40 -9.11 -8.62
CA THR A 165 2.17 -8.77 -9.35
C THR A 165 2.40 -7.60 -10.31
N LEU A 166 3.13 -6.56 -9.90
CA LEU A 166 3.48 -5.45 -10.78
C LEU A 166 4.42 -5.89 -11.92
N ASN A 167 5.35 -6.81 -11.65
CA ASN A 167 6.26 -7.31 -12.68
C ASN A 167 5.56 -8.13 -13.75
N TYR A 168 4.61 -8.99 -13.38
CA TYR A 168 4.01 -9.99 -14.28
C TYR A 168 2.54 -9.73 -14.63
N GLY A 169 1.93 -8.73 -14.01
CA GLY A 169 0.48 -8.52 -14.07
C GLY A 169 -0.26 -9.62 -13.29
N ARG A 170 -1.58 -9.67 -13.46
CA ARG A 170 -2.40 -10.74 -12.89
C ARG A 170 -3.11 -11.50 -14.01
N PRO A 171 -2.74 -12.78 -14.24
CA PRO A 171 -3.39 -13.61 -15.25
C PRO A 171 -4.92 -13.64 -15.11
N GLN A 172 -5.63 -13.77 -16.23
CA GLN A 172 -7.10 -13.82 -16.28
C GLN A 172 -7.79 -12.58 -15.66
N SER A 173 -7.09 -11.46 -15.64
CA SER A 173 -7.61 -10.16 -15.24
C SER A 173 -7.18 -9.10 -16.27
N PRO A 174 -7.75 -7.89 -16.25
CA PRO A 174 -7.32 -6.80 -17.13
C PRO A 174 -5.98 -6.18 -16.72
N MET A 175 -5.36 -6.58 -15.60
CA MET A 175 -4.12 -6.00 -15.09
C MET A 175 -2.89 -6.48 -15.89
N PRO A 176 -2.22 -5.62 -16.68
CA PRO A 176 -1.07 -6.01 -17.46
C PRO A 176 0.20 -6.10 -16.62
N ALA A 177 1.26 -6.68 -17.21
CA ALA A 177 2.61 -6.58 -16.66
C ALA A 177 3.16 -5.16 -16.81
N TRP A 178 3.64 -4.58 -15.70
CA TRP A 178 4.23 -3.25 -15.67
C TRP A 178 5.76 -3.27 -15.55
N GLY A 179 6.33 -4.28 -14.90
CA GLY A 179 7.77 -4.41 -14.78
C GLY A 179 8.45 -5.08 -15.96
N ALA A 180 9.71 -4.73 -16.18
CA ALA A 180 10.55 -5.31 -17.23
C ALA A 180 10.57 -6.86 -17.27
N PRO A 181 10.58 -7.61 -16.13
CA PRO A 181 10.57 -9.07 -16.15
C PRO A 181 9.35 -9.69 -16.85
N GLY A 182 8.16 -9.07 -16.77
CA GLY A 182 6.97 -9.48 -17.49
C GLY A 182 6.76 -8.76 -18.83
N GLY A 183 7.77 -8.00 -19.29
CA GLY A 183 7.71 -7.24 -20.54
C GLY A 183 7.05 -5.86 -20.43
N GLY A 184 6.80 -5.37 -19.22
CA GLY A 184 6.25 -4.04 -18.98
C GLY A 184 7.27 -2.91 -19.10
N PRO A 185 6.80 -1.65 -19.15
CA PRO A 185 7.65 -0.49 -19.47
C PRO A 185 8.44 0.08 -18.28
N LEU A 186 8.15 -0.34 -17.05
CA LEU A 186 8.69 0.28 -15.83
C LEU A 186 9.98 -0.41 -15.36
N THR A 187 10.90 0.41 -14.86
CA THR A 187 12.12 -0.04 -14.19
C THR A 187 11.84 -0.45 -12.75
N SER A 188 12.73 -1.25 -12.14
CA SER A 188 12.60 -1.67 -10.73
C SER A 188 12.46 -0.49 -9.78
N GLN A 189 13.23 0.59 -9.98
CA GLN A 189 13.13 1.79 -9.15
C GLN A 189 11.78 2.52 -9.28
N GLN A 190 11.18 2.53 -10.48
CA GLN A 190 9.84 3.11 -10.65
C GLN A 190 8.78 2.28 -9.92
N LEU A 191 8.91 0.95 -9.95
CA LEU A 191 8.02 0.08 -9.18
C LEU A 191 8.21 0.27 -7.68
N GLU A 192 9.46 0.39 -7.20
CA GLU A 192 9.75 0.70 -5.80
C GLU A 192 9.08 2.01 -5.35
N THR A 193 9.13 3.06 -6.17
CA THR A 193 8.43 4.32 -5.84
C THR A 193 6.91 4.14 -5.78
N ILE A 194 6.32 3.34 -6.67
CA ILE A 194 4.87 3.04 -6.64
C ILE A 194 4.52 2.26 -5.37
N ILE A 195 5.32 1.26 -4.99
CA ILE A 195 5.11 0.47 -3.76
C ILE A 195 5.22 1.37 -2.52
N GLU A 196 6.16 2.32 -2.51
CA GLU A 196 6.28 3.31 -1.44
C GLU A 196 5.06 4.25 -1.37
N TYR A 197 4.47 4.62 -2.51
CA TYR A 197 3.20 5.32 -2.48
C TYR A 197 2.07 4.44 -1.92
N LEU A 198 2.02 3.16 -2.30
CA LEU A 198 1.04 2.21 -1.78
C LEU A 198 1.16 2.05 -0.25
N SER A 199 2.36 2.10 0.32
CA SER A 199 2.56 1.99 1.77
C SER A 199 1.99 3.20 2.53
N VAL A 200 2.05 4.39 1.95
CA VAL A 200 1.56 5.63 2.58
C VAL A 200 0.04 5.77 2.51
N ILE A 201 -0.62 5.22 1.48
CA ILE A 201 -2.08 5.32 1.33
C ILE A 201 -2.86 4.24 2.10
N GLN A 202 -2.19 3.37 2.85
CA GLN A 202 -2.89 2.29 3.56
C GLN A 202 -3.89 2.86 4.58
N LEU A 203 -5.07 2.25 4.64
CA LEU A 203 -6.07 2.49 5.66
C LEU A 203 -5.60 1.95 7.01
N THR A 204 -6.05 2.56 8.10
CA THR A 204 -5.85 1.98 9.44
C THR A 204 -6.76 0.77 9.65
N PRO A 205 -6.42 -0.16 10.57
CA PRO A 205 -7.30 -1.29 10.90
C PRO A 205 -8.73 -0.87 11.25
N GLU A 206 -8.91 0.23 11.98
CA GLU A 206 -10.23 0.75 12.33
C GLU A 206 -11.00 1.31 11.12
N GLN A 207 -10.29 1.86 10.12
CA GLN A 207 -10.92 2.30 8.87
C GLN A 207 -11.35 1.09 8.03
N MET A 208 -10.50 0.06 7.95
CA MET A 208 -10.85 -1.18 7.24
C MET A 208 -12.01 -1.91 7.90
N GLU A 209 -12.07 -1.98 9.23
CA GLU A 209 -13.21 -2.54 9.97
C GLU A 209 -14.52 -1.83 9.59
N LYS A 210 -14.49 -0.49 9.50
CA LYS A 210 -15.65 0.30 9.06
C LYS A 210 -16.03 0.02 7.61
N GLU A 211 -15.06 -0.14 6.70
CA GLU A 211 -15.34 -0.52 5.31
C GLU A 211 -15.99 -1.90 5.24
N VAL A 212 -15.42 -2.89 5.92
CA VAL A 212 -15.99 -4.25 6.01
C VAL A 212 -17.42 -4.19 6.54
N GLN A 213 -17.67 -3.45 7.62
CA GLN A 213 -19.01 -3.30 8.19
C GLN A 213 -19.98 -2.62 7.20
N ALA A 214 -19.56 -1.58 6.50
CA ALA A 214 -20.38 -0.92 5.48
C ALA A 214 -20.75 -1.88 4.35
N GLY A 215 -19.83 -2.73 3.88
CA GLY A 215 -20.12 -3.72 2.85
C GLY A 215 -21.03 -4.86 3.32
N LEU A 216 -20.99 -5.22 4.60
CA LEU A 216 -21.96 -6.15 5.19
C LEU A 216 -23.38 -5.55 5.19
N ARG A 217 -23.52 -4.29 5.61
CA ARG A 217 -24.80 -3.56 5.56
C ARG A 217 -25.36 -3.50 4.13
N GLU A 218 -24.50 -3.18 3.16
CA GLU A 218 -24.87 -3.16 1.74
C GLU A 218 -25.36 -4.52 1.26
N SER A 219 -24.67 -5.60 1.65
CA SER A 219 -25.01 -6.97 1.25
C SER A 219 -26.37 -7.40 1.78
N VAL A 220 -26.69 -7.04 3.04
CA VAL A 220 -28.02 -7.27 3.63
C VAL A 220 -29.10 -6.52 2.85
N LEU A 221 -28.88 -5.25 2.56
CA LEU A 221 -29.85 -4.44 1.81
C LEU A 221 -30.05 -4.95 0.39
N LYS A 222 -28.98 -5.34 -0.29
CA LYS A 222 -29.00 -5.89 -1.65
C LYS A 222 -29.73 -7.22 -1.69
N GLU A 223 -29.48 -8.13 -0.74
CA GLU A 223 -30.16 -9.43 -0.72
C GLU A 223 -31.68 -9.29 -0.64
N VAL A 224 -32.19 -8.40 0.23
CA VAL A 224 -33.64 -8.16 0.32
C VAL A 224 -34.20 -7.64 -1.01
N ARG A 225 -33.47 -6.77 -1.72
CA ARG A 225 -33.89 -6.27 -3.05
C ARG A 225 -33.86 -7.37 -4.10
N ASP A 226 -32.79 -8.15 -4.15
CA ASP A 226 -32.62 -9.23 -5.13
C ASP A 226 -33.66 -10.35 -4.94
N GLN A 227 -34.10 -10.59 -3.70
CA GLN A 227 -35.20 -11.52 -3.40
C GLN A 227 -36.59 -10.96 -3.76
N ASN A 228 -36.71 -9.65 -3.93
CA ASN A 228 -37.97 -8.95 -4.19
C ASN A 228 -37.85 -7.99 -5.39
N PRO A 229 -37.49 -8.49 -6.60
CA PRO A 229 -37.14 -7.65 -7.74
C PRO A 229 -38.32 -6.85 -8.33
N GLU A 230 -39.55 -7.30 -8.09
CA GLU A 230 -40.79 -6.66 -8.57
C GLU A 230 -41.58 -5.96 -7.44
N ALA A 231 -41.02 -5.88 -6.23
CA ALA A 231 -41.72 -5.31 -5.09
C ALA A 231 -41.83 -3.78 -5.16
N GLU A 232 -43.02 -3.27 -4.86
CA GLU A 232 -43.26 -1.83 -4.71
C GLU A 232 -42.59 -1.29 -3.42
N GLU A 233 -42.41 0.02 -3.29
CA GLU A 233 -41.72 0.63 -2.14
C GLU A 233 -42.30 0.20 -0.77
N THR A 234 -43.63 0.08 -0.67
CA THR A 234 -44.30 -0.37 0.55
C THR A 234 -44.04 -1.85 0.85
N GLU A 235 -43.94 -2.68 -0.18
CA GLU A 235 -43.65 -4.11 -0.03
C GLU A 235 -42.19 -4.33 0.37
N LEU A 236 -41.26 -3.54 -0.17
CA LEU A 236 -39.86 -3.51 0.26
C LEU A 236 -39.71 -3.04 1.70
N GLN A 237 -40.44 -1.99 2.10
CA GLN A 237 -40.49 -1.54 3.50
C GLN A 237 -40.94 -2.67 4.43
N GLU A 238 -42.02 -3.39 4.08
CA GLU A 238 -42.48 -4.55 4.84
C GLU A 238 -41.42 -5.67 4.87
N ALA A 239 -40.77 -5.96 3.74
CA ALA A 239 -39.72 -6.97 3.67
C ALA A 239 -38.52 -6.65 4.58
N TYR A 240 -38.09 -5.38 4.63
CA TYR A 240 -37.05 -4.95 5.56
C TYR A 240 -37.48 -5.03 7.02
N ASN A 241 -38.72 -4.66 7.34
CA ASN A 241 -39.27 -4.81 8.69
C ASN A 241 -39.44 -6.27 9.13
N LEU A 242 -39.69 -7.19 8.17
CA LEU A 242 -39.69 -8.63 8.42
C LEU A 242 -38.29 -9.19 8.67
N LEU A 243 -37.27 -8.61 8.02
CA LEU A 243 -35.87 -8.97 8.27
C LEU A 243 -35.43 -8.53 9.67
N PHE A 244 -35.66 -7.26 9.99
CA PHE A 244 -35.35 -6.70 11.30
C PHE A 244 -36.33 -5.58 11.66
N SER A 245 -36.86 -5.63 12.88
CA SER A 245 -37.95 -4.75 13.30
C SER A 245 -37.54 -3.27 13.20
N GLY A 246 -38.32 -2.48 12.47
CA GLY A 246 -38.11 -1.04 12.31
C GLY A 246 -37.12 -0.64 11.20
N LEU A 247 -36.43 -1.60 10.57
CA LEU A 247 -35.46 -1.30 9.51
C LEU A 247 -36.11 -0.67 8.27
N GLY A 248 -37.26 -1.20 7.85
CA GLY A 248 -38.00 -0.65 6.71
C GLY A 248 -38.49 0.76 6.98
N ASP A 249 -38.98 1.01 8.20
CA ASP A 249 -39.46 2.34 8.60
C ASP A 249 -38.32 3.36 8.60
N ALA A 250 -37.15 3.00 9.14
CA ALA A 250 -35.97 3.84 9.14
C ALA A 250 -35.45 4.13 7.72
N LEU A 251 -35.49 3.14 6.81
CA LEU A 251 -35.10 3.33 5.40
C LEU A 251 -36.07 4.26 4.66
N ALA A 252 -37.37 4.15 4.92
CA ALA A 252 -38.38 5.04 4.35
C ALA A 252 -38.19 6.49 4.84
N GLU A 253 -37.92 6.66 6.14
CA GLU A 253 -37.59 7.97 6.73
C GLU A 253 -36.31 8.56 6.13
N GLN A 254 -35.23 7.78 6.06
CA GLN A 254 -33.97 8.19 5.44
C GLN A 254 -34.19 8.66 4.00
N THR A 255 -34.97 7.91 3.21
CA THR A 255 -35.27 8.25 1.82
C THR A 255 -36.08 9.54 1.73
N ALA A 256 -37.08 9.72 2.59
CA ALA A 256 -37.88 10.95 2.63
C ALA A 256 -37.04 12.19 2.97
N ILE A 257 -36.13 12.08 3.95
CA ILE A 257 -35.22 13.17 4.34
C ILE A 257 -34.20 13.47 3.23
N GLN A 258 -33.66 12.45 2.56
CA GLN A 258 -32.72 12.64 1.44
C GLN A 258 -33.36 13.30 0.22
N GLN A 259 -34.66 13.10 0.00
CA GLN A 259 -35.41 13.73 -1.08
C GLN A 259 -35.83 15.18 -0.77
N ASP A 260 -35.83 15.57 0.51
CA ASP A 260 -36.12 16.94 0.90
C ASP A 260 -34.91 17.85 0.67
N SER A 261 -35.04 18.75 -0.31
CA SER A 261 -34.01 19.74 -0.64
C SER A 261 -33.73 20.76 0.46
N GLU A 262 -34.63 20.87 1.45
CA GLU A 262 -34.49 21.76 2.60
C GLU A 262 -33.99 21.04 3.88
N ALA A 263 -33.80 19.72 3.83
CA ALA A 263 -33.31 18.94 4.98
C ALA A 263 -31.95 19.44 5.48
N ALA A 264 -31.78 19.50 6.80
CA ALA A 264 -30.49 19.83 7.37
C ALA A 264 -29.53 18.64 7.22
N VAL A 265 -28.24 18.93 7.08
CA VAL A 265 -27.18 17.89 7.03
C VAL A 265 -27.21 17.02 8.30
N GLU A 266 -27.54 17.61 9.45
CA GLU A 266 -27.68 16.89 10.72
C GLU A 266 -28.81 15.85 10.67
N ASP A 267 -29.97 16.19 10.09
CA ASP A 267 -31.11 15.28 9.95
C ASP A 267 -30.77 14.10 9.01
N ILE A 268 -30.04 14.39 7.92
CA ILE A 268 -29.58 13.35 6.97
C ILE A 268 -28.63 12.36 7.66
N GLU A 269 -27.68 12.86 8.45
CA GLU A 269 -26.73 12.02 9.17
C GLU A 269 -27.40 11.24 10.32
N GLU A 270 -28.36 11.83 11.01
CA GLU A 270 -29.14 11.14 12.06
C GLU A 270 -29.96 9.98 11.47
N ALA A 271 -30.69 10.22 10.37
CA ALA A 271 -31.46 9.18 9.70
C ALA A 271 -30.58 8.06 9.15
N LYS A 272 -29.41 8.41 8.57
CA LYS A 272 -28.42 7.42 8.14
C LYS A 272 -27.91 6.59 9.31
N THR A 273 -27.56 7.22 10.43
CA THR A 273 -27.07 6.54 11.63
C THR A 273 -28.11 5.60 12.21
N ALA A 274 -29.40 5.97 12.18
CA ALA A 274 -30.49 5.11 12.63
C ALA A 274 -30.57 3.80 11.82
N VAL A 275 -30.48 3.89 10.49
CA VAL A 275 -30.44 2.71 9.60
C VAL A 275 -29.19 1.87 9.86
N GLU A 276 -28.01 2.51 9.97
CA GLU A 276 -26.76 1.80 10.24
C GLU A 276 -26.79 1.02 11.57
N ASN A 277 -27.34 1.63 12.63
CA ASN A 277 -27.48 0.97 13.93
C ASN A 277 -28.39 -0.27 13.87
N LEU A 278 -29.53 -0.19 13.18
CA LEU A 278 -30.44 -1.33 13.03
C LEU A 278 -29.80 -2.47 12.23
N LEU A 279 -29.06 -2.14 11.16
CA LEU A 279 -28.32 -3.13 10.39
C LEU A 279 -27.19 -3.75 11.20
N ASP A 280 -26.51 -2.98 12.03
CA ASP A 280 -25.47 -3.50 12.93
C ASP A 280 -26.04 -4.45 13.98
N GLU A 281 -27.17 -4.09 14.60
CA GLU A 281 -27.86 -4.98 15.54
C GLU A 281 -28.28 -6.30 14.87
N TYR A 282 -28.84 -6.23 13.65
CA TYR A 282 -29.15 -7.41 12.85
C TYR A 282 -27.91 -8.26 12.56
N LEU A 283 -26.79 -7.64 12.15
CA LEU A 283 -25.54 -8.35 11.83
C LEU A 283 -24.92 -9.02 13.06
N ILE A 284 -24.98 -8.37 14.23
CA ILE A 284 -24.55 -8.94 15.51
C ILE A 284 -25.41 -10.16 15.86
N GLU A 285 -26.73 -10.05 15.74
CA GLU A 285 -27.64 -11.18 15.96
C GLU A 285 -27.35 -12.31 14.97
N LEU A 286 -27.17 -11.98 13.68
CA LEU A 286 -26.91 -12.95 12.61
C LEU A 286 -25.60 -13.70 12.83
N ALA A 287 -24.53 -13.03 13.24
CA ALA A 287 -23.24 -13.65 13.51
C ALA A 287 -23.33 -14.76 14.57
N THR A 288 -24.26 -14.63 15.52
CA THR A 288 -24.47 -15.62 16.59
C THR A 288 -25.53 -16.69 16.26
N THR A 289 -26.59 -16.31 15.54
CA THR A 289 -27.72 -17.18 15.24
C THR A 289 -27.55 -17.99 13.96
N ASN A 290 -26.79 -17.45 12.99
CA ASN A 290 -26.52 -18.04 11.70
C ASN A 290 -25.15 -17.59 11.15
N ALA A 291 -24.08 -18.08 11.77
CA ALA A 291 -22.71 -17.77 11.40
C ALA A 291 -22.40 -18.11 9.92
N GLN A 292 -23.02 -19.15 9.35
CA GLN A 292 -22.88 -19.50 7.94
C GLN A 292 -23.38 -18.37 7.03
N LYS A 293 -24.53 -17.75 7.35
CA LYS A 293 -25.09 -16.64 6.56
C LYS A 293 -24.27 -15.36 6.74
N TYR A 294 -23.81 -15.08 7.97
CA TYR A 294 -22.89 -13.98 8.23
C TYR A 294 -21.57 -14.16 7.45
N GLY A 295 -21.03 -15.37 7.44
CA GLY A 295 -19.88 -15.77 6.63
C GLY A 295 -20.09 -15.60 5.13
N GLN A 296 -21.29 -15.88 4.61
CA GLN A 296 -21.64 -15.64 3.22
C GLN A 296 -21.52 -14.15 2.86
N TYR A 297 -21.98 -13.24 3.72
CA TYR A 297 -21.85 -11.80 3.48
C TYR A 297 -20.40 -11.35 3.51
N LEU A 298 -19.58 -11.88 4.43
CA LEU A 298 -18.14 -11.60 4.45
C LEU A 298 -17.43 -12.13 3.20
N TYR A 299 -17.76 -13.36 2.78
CA TYR A 299 -17.19 -14.01 1.59
C TYR A 299 -17.43 -13.19 0.30
N ASN A 300 -18.57 -12.50 0.21
CA ASN A 300 -18.97 -11.67 -0.93
C ASN A 300 -18.89 -10.16 -0.65
N ASN A 301 -18.19 -9.73 0.40
CA ASN A 301 -18.25 -8.34 0.89
C ASN A 301 -17.84 -7.33 -0.22
N PRO A 302 -18.73 -6.43 -0.66
CA PRO A 302 -18.49 -5.52 -1.78
C PRO A 302 -17.54 -4.36 -1.44
N ALA A 303 -17.25 -4.10 -0.17
CA ALA A 303 -16.43 -2.97 0.27
C ALA A 303 -15.01 -3.01 -0.33
N GLY A 304 -14.43 -1.82 -0.53
CA GLY A 304 -13.12 -1.66 -1.18
C GLY A 304 -13.08 -2.28 -2.59
N ALA A 305 -14.19 -2.19 -3.33
CA ALA A 305 -14.37 -2.86 -4.63
C ALA A 305 -14.09 -4.38 -4.54
N GLY A 306 -14.62 -4.97 -3.48
CA GLY A 306 -14.47 -6.39 -3.12
C GLY A 306 -13.08 -6.78 -2.64
N SER A 307 -12.20 -5.83 -2.25
CA SER A 307 -10.87 -6.17 -1.71
C SER A 307 -10.91 -7.16 -0.55
N TYR A 308 -11.99 -7.18 0.22
CA TYR A 308 -12.22 -8.08 1.35
C TYR A 308 -12.88 -9.42 0.98
N ALA A 309 -13.41 -9.56 -0.24
CA ALA A 309 -14.19 -10.72 -0.65
C ALA A 309 -13.34 -11.90 -1.15
N CYS A 310 -13.53 -13.05 -0.54
CA CYS A 310 -12.99 -14.34 -0.97
C CYS A 310 -13.54 -14.77 -2.35
N ALA A 311 -14.80 -14.40 -2.65
CA ALA A 311 -15.47 -14.69 -3.91
C ALA A 311 -14.67 -14.25 -5.14
N ARG A 312 -13.93 -13.14 -5.05
CA ARG A 312 -13.16 -12.61 -6.19
C ARG A 312 -12.14 -13.59 -6.74
N CYS A 313 -11.56 -14.43 -5.88
CA CYS A 313 -10.62 -15.47 -6.29
C CYS A 313 -11.33 -16.81 -6.47
N HIS A 314 -12.28 -17.13 -5.60
CA HIS A 314 -12.85 -18.48 -5.49
C HIS A 314 -14.21 -18.66 -6.17
N THR A 315 -14.74 -17.63 -6.83
CA THR A 315 -15.99 -17.67 -7.60
C THR A 315 -15.75 -17.04 -8.97
N ALA A 316 -15.65 -17.87 -10.01
CA ALA A 316 -15.52 -17.39 -11.39
C ALA A 316 -16.68 -16.46 -11.74
N GLY A 317 -16.37 -15.31 -12.35
CA GLY A 317 -17.37 -14.30 -12.72
C GLY A 317 -17.58 -13.21 -11.67
N SER A 318 -17.28 -13.48 -10.39
CA SER A 318 -17.55 -12.54 -9.28
C SER A 318 -16.87 -11.18 -9.45
N SER A 319 -15.67 -11.13 -10.04
CA SER A 319 -14.97 -9.86 -10.26
C SER A 319 -15.61 -8.97 -11.34
N TRP A 320 -16.66 -9.40 -12.02
CA TRP A 320 -17.38 -8.60 -13.03
C TRP A 320 -18.91 -8.84 -13.00
N ASN A 321 -19.43 -9.38 -11.89
CA ASN A 321 -20.85 -9.66 -11.64
C ASN A 321 -21.50 -10.49 -12.76
N ALA A 322 -21.00 -11.70 -13.01
CA ALA A 322 -21.46 -12.53 -14.12
C ALA A 322 -22.97 -12.82 -14.08
N ASN A 323 -23.55 -12.95 -12.88
CA ASN A 323 -24.99 -13.13 -12.73
C ASN A 323 -25.79 -11.92 -13.22
N GLU A 324 -25.34 -10.70 -12.91
CA GLU A 324 -26.00 -9.46 -13.35
C GLU A 324 -25.85 -9.28 -14.87
N VAL A 325 -24.68 -9.63 -15.42
CA VAL A 325 -24.45 -9.62 -16.87
C VAL A 325 -25.36 -10.61 -17.60
N LEU A 326 -25.53 -11.82 -17.06
CA LEU A 326 -26.46 -12.82 -17.61
C LEU A 326 -27.92 -12.37 -17.50
N ALA A 327 -28.32 -11.79 -16.37
CA ALA A 327 -29.67 -11.27 -16.18
C ALA A 327 -30.00 -10.13 -17.16
N ALA A 328 -29.03 -9.22 -17.39
CA ALA A 328 -29.19 -8.12 -18.33
C ALA A 328 -29.14 -8.57 -19.80
N ASN A 329 -28.45 -9.68 -20.10
CA ASN A 329 -28.36 -10.22 -21.46
C ASN A 329 -28.47 -11.76 -21.50
N PRO A 330 -29.71 -12.29 -21.52
CA PRO A 330 -29.95 -13.74 -21.56
C PRO A 330 -29.36 -14.45 -22.78
N SER A 331 -28.98 -13.76 -23.86
CA SER A 331 -28.35 -14.41 -25.02
C SER A 331 -26.93 -14.92 -24.73
N LEU A 332 -26.35 -14.54 -23.59
CA LEU A 332 -25.05 -15.02 -23.13
C LEU A 332 -25.15 -16.36 -22.37
N GLU A 333 -26.36 -16.84 -22.09
CA GLU A 333 -26.57 -18.14 -21.46
C GLU A 333 -25.97 -19.27 -22.30
N GLY A 334 -25.16 -20.13 -21.67
CA GLY A 334 -24.40 -21.18 -22.34
C GLY A 334 -23.09 -20.72 -23.00
N LEU A 335 -22.80 -19.42 -23.02
CA LEU A 335 -21.50 -18.86 -23.39
C LEU A 335 -20.71 -18.41 -22.16
N ILE A 336 -21.42 -17.88 -21.17
CA ILE A 336 -20.89 -17.49 -19.86
C ILE A 336 -21.53 -18.38 -18.79
N ASN A 337 -20.72 -18.85 -17.85
CA ASN A 337 -21.22 -19.58 -16.69
C ASN A 337 -21.73 -18.59 -15.63
N PRO A 338 -22.88 -18.87 -14.98
CA PRO A 338 -23.28 -18.14 -13.80
C PRO A 338 -22.29 -18.35 -12.66
N GLU A 339 -22.31 -17.45 -11.70
CA GLU A 339 -21.44 -17.56 -10.52
C GLU A 339 -21.88 -18.75 -9.68
N ILE A 340 -20.93 -19.65 -9.41
CA ILE A 340 -21.10 -20.75 -8.47
C ILE A 340 -20.22 -20.40 -7.27
N ALA A 341 -20.83 -20.08 -6.13
CA ALA A 341 -20.12 -19.67 -4.93
C ALA A 341 -19.08 -20.73 -4.52
N GLY A 342 -17.81 -20.34 -4.45
CA GLY A 342 -16.68 -21.23 -4.18
C GLY A 342 -16.42 -22.28 -5.25
N GLY A 343 -17.01 -22.18 -6.44
CA GLY A 343 -16.78 -23.10 -7.57
C GLY A 343 -15.35 -23.03 -8.15
N GLY A 344 -14.53 -22.11 -7.69
CA GLY A 344 -13.19 -21.84 -8.18
C GLY A 344 -13.17 -20.80 -9.30
N GLY A 345 -11.97 -20.40 -9.71
CA GLY A 345 -11.76 -19.39 -10.74
C GLY A 345 -10.27 -19.10 -10.86
N PHE A 346 -9.85 -17.95 -10.33
CA PHE A 346 -8.43 -17.65 -10.15
C PHE A 346 -7.81 -18.55 -9.07
N GLY A 347 -8.50 -18.71 -7.96
CA GLY A 347 -8.17 -19.67 -6.91
C GLY A 347 -8.85 -21.03 -7.12
N PRO A 348 -8.42 -22.07 -6.38
CA PRO A 348 -9.05 -23.39 -6.45
C PRO A 348 -10.51 -23.34 -6.00
N SER A 349 -11.28 -24.36 -6.39
CA SER A 349 -12.61 -24.58 -5.84
C SER A 349 -12.54 -24.83 -4.33
N LEU A 350 -13.47 -24.21 -3.60
CA LEU A 350 -13.68 -24.39 -2.16
C LEU A 350 -14.81 -25.39 -1.87
N ILE A 351 -15.54 -25.83 -2.89
CA ILE A 351 -16.49 -26.94 -2.74
C ILE A 351 -15.71 -28.19 -2.33
N GLY A 352 -16.04 -28.76 -1.16
CA GLY A 352 -15.30 -29.88 -0.58
C GLY A 352 -13.95 -29.51 0.03
N VAL A 353 -13.78 -28.26 0.49
CA VAL A 353 -12.56 -27.75 1.17
C VAL A 353 -12.11 -28.61 2.36
N GLU A 354 -13.01 -29.39 2.97
CA GLU A 354 -12.68 -30.32 4.06
C GLU A 354 -11.66 -31.40 3.66
N SER A 355 -11.56 -31.72 2.36
CA SER A 355 -10.53 -32.62 1.83
C SER A 355 -9.12 -32.01 1.86
N GLN A 356 -9.04 -30.68 1.89
CA GLN A 356 -7.81 -29.91 1.96
C GLN A 356 -7.48 -29.49 3.41
N PHE A 357 -8.48 -29.07 4.19
CA PHE A 357 -8.34 -28.69 5.60
C PHE A 357 -9.21 -29.57 6.49
N THR A 358 -8.56 -30.47 7.22
CA THR A 358 -9.22 -31.48 8.08
C THR A 358 -9.93 -30.88 9.28
N SER A 359 -9.63 -29.63 9.65
CA SER A 359 -10.33 -28.90 10.72
C SER A 359 -10.62 -27.45 10.33
N ALA A 360 -11.73 -26.90 10.83
CA ALA A 360 -12.06 -25.49 10.63
C ALA A 360 -10.93 -24.57 11.14
N SER A 361 -10.37 -24.84 12.32
CA SER A 361 -9.25 -24.07 12.87
C SER A 361 -8.02 -24.01 11.95
N SER A 362 -7.66 -25.13 11.30
CA SER A 362 -6.54 -25.12 10.34
C SER A 362 -6.85 -24.30 9.08
N GLN A 363 -8.11 -24.24 8.67
CA GLN A 363 -8.56 -23.41 7.56
C GLN A 363 -8.56 -21.93 7.97
N SER A 364 -9.09 -21.58 9.16
CA SER A 364 -9.07 -20.22 9.69
C SER A 364 -7.64 -19.68 9.83
N GLN A 365 -6.70 -20.49 10.33
CA GLN A 365 -5.30 -20.10 10.44
C GLN A 365 -4.69 -19.83 9.06
N PHE A 366 -5.02 -20.66 8.07
CA PHE A 366 -4.55 -20.46 6.69
C PHE A 366 -5.14 -19.19 6.07
N ILE A 367 -6.44 -18.92 6.24
CA ILE A 367 -7.06 -17.68 5.77
C ILE A 367 -6.46 -16.46 6.48
N SER A 368 -6.12 -16.58 7.77
CA SER A 368 -5.52 -15.49 8.54
C SER A 368 -4.14 -15.10 8.02
N VAL A 369 -3.24 -16.06 7.81
CA VAL A 369 -1.82 -15.80 7.51
C VAL A 369 -1.54 -15.78 6.01
N GLY A 370 -2.31 -16.50 5.21
CA GLY A 370 -2.04 -16.70 3.79
C GLY A 370 -1.15 -17.91 3.53
N CYS A 371 -0.75 -18.08 2.27
CA CYS A 371 0.19 -19.12 1.87
C CYS A 371 1.62 -18.59 1.77
N GLU A 372 2.57 -19.32 2.34
CA GLU A 372 3.99 -18.97 2.25
C GLU A 372 4.61 -19.62 1.00
N ALA A 373 5.32 -18.83 0.20
CA ALA A 373 5.87 -19.26 -1.09
C ALA A 373 6.70 -20.56 -0.99
N ASN A 374 6.40 -21.52 -1.86
CA ASN A 374 7.01 -22.85 -1.94
C ASN A 374 6.80 -23.75 -0.71
N LEU A 375 5.95 -23.36 0.25
CA LEU A 375 5.58 -24.22 1.37
C LEU A 375 4.26 -24.95 1.11
N GLN A 376 4.16 -26.13 1.73
CA GLN A 376 2.93 -26.89 1.75
C GLN A 376 1.90 -26.20 2.66
N TYR A 377 0.64 -26.17 2.23
CA TYR A 377 -0.50 -25.79 3.04
C TYR A 377 -1.59 -26.86 2.96
N GLY A 378 -2.36 -27.00 4.03
CA GLY A 378 -3.35 -28.08 4.16
C GLY A 378 -2.76 -29.47 3.86
N MET A 379 -3.61 -30.38 3.39
CA MET A 379 -3.21 -31.76 3.12
C MET A 379 -2.45 -31.92 1.80
N ASN A 380 -2.82 -31.18 0.75
CA ASN A 380 -2.34 -31.43 -0.61
C ASN A 380 -1.83 -30.17 -1.36
N GLY A 381 -1.84 -29.01 -0.71
CA GLY A 381 -1.60 -27.72 -1.37
C GLY A 381 -0.14 -27.32 -1.27
N VAL A 382 0.41 -26.69 -2.31
CA VAL A 382 1.73 -26.04 -2.26
C VAL A 382 1.56 -24.65 -2.84
N CYS A 383 2.01 -23.65 -2.10
CA CYS A 383 1.93 -22.27 -2.53
C CYS A 383 2.92 -22.04 -3.68
N GLU A 384 2.46 -21.43 -4.76
CA GLU A 384 3.36 -21.04 -5.86
C GLU A 384 4.42 -20.04 -5.39
N PRO A 385 5.55 -19.93 -6.10
CA PRO A 385 6.64 -19.01 -5.72
C PRO A 385 6.23 -17.55 -5.58
N SER A 386 5.08 -17.16 -6.14
CA SER A 386 4.53 -15.81 -6.14
C SER A 386 3.55 -15.51 -5.01
N GLY A 387 3.17 -16.48 -4.16
CA GLY A 387 2.18 -16.27 -3.10
C GLY A 387 0.78 -16.02 -3.66
N GLN A 388 0.04 -17.07 -4.06
CA GLN A 388 -1.26 -16.87 -4.71
C GLN A 388 -2.41 -16.56 -3.74
N MET A 389 -2.33 -17.05 -2.50
CA MET A 389 -3.39 -16.88 -1.49
C MET A 389 -2.92 -15.91 -0.40
N PRO A 390 -3.44 -14.67 -0.38
CA PRO A 390 -3.08 -13.68 0.64
C PRO A 390 -3.69 -13.98 2.00
N GLY A 391 -3.04 -13.54 3.08
CA GLY A 391 -3.63 -13.56 4.42
C GLY A 391 -4.64 -12.43 4.62
N PHE A 392 -5.71 -12.69 5.39
CA PHE A 392 -6.75 -11.68 5.69
C PHE A 392 -6.83 -11.28 7.17
N GLY A 393 -6.17 -12.04 8.03
CA GLY A 393 -6.23 -11.90 9.48
C GLY A 393 -4.93 -11.36 10.05
N TYR A 394 -4.74 -11.59 11.35
CA TYR A 394 -3.52 -11.21 12.04
C TYR A 394 -2.32 -12.00 11.51
N ASN A 395 -1.16 -11.35 11.48
CA ASN A 395 0.10 -11.90 10.99
C ASN A 395 0.11 -12.29 9.51
N ALA A 396 -0.80 -11.73 8.69
CA ALA A 396 -0.73 -11.84 7.23
C ALA A 396 0.53 -11.15 6.68
N THR A 397 0.90 -10.01 7.26
CA THR A 397 2.12 -9.25 6.92
C THR A 397 2.77 -8.71 8.20
N ASP A 398 3.88 -7.96 8.04
CA ASP A 398 4.57 -7.30 9.16
C ASP A 398 3.81 -6.09 9.73
N LEU A 399 2.68 -5.69 9.11
CA LEU A 399 1.86 -4.59 9.61
C LEU A 399 1.06 -4.99 10.85
N GLU A 400 0.96 -4.09 11.81
CA GLU A 400 0.11 -4.29 12.99
C GLU A 400 -1.38 -4.19 12.61
N GLY A 401 -2.16 -5.18 13.05
CA GLY A 401 -3.60 -5.28 12.80
C GLY A 401 -3.96 -6.35 11.79
N SER A 402 -5.19 -6.29 11.29
CA SER A 402 -5.72 -7.18 10.26
C SER A 402 -6.85 -6.48 9.51
N MET A 403 -7.25 -7.02 8.35
CA MET A 403 -8.48 -6.55 7.70
C MET A 403 -9.72 -7.21 8.28
N LEU A 404 -9.62 -8.50 8.62
CA LEU A 404 -10.71 -9.27 9.20
C LEU A 404 -10.34 -9.73 10.61
N SER A 405 -11.35 -9.74 11.49
CA SER A 405 -11.21 -10.34 12.83
C SER A 405 -11.16 -11.87 12.74
N SER A 406 -10.69 -12.52 13.80
CA SER A 406 -10.69 -13.99 13.87
C SER A 406 -12.11 -14.57 13.79
N GLU A 407 -13.08 -13.91 14.41
CA GLU A 407 -14.49 -14.32 14.39
C GLU A 407 -15.10 -14.18 12.98
N GLN A 408 -14.72 -13.13 12.24
CA GLN A 408 -15.13 -12.97 10.84
C GLN A 408 -14.53 -14.07 9.96
N ILE A 409 -13.26 -14.41 10.15
CA ILE A 409 -12.61 -15.51 9.42
C ILE A 409 -13.27 -16.84 9.76
N ASP A 410 -13.57 -17.11 11.04
CA ASP A 410 -14.25 -18.34 11.44
C ASP A 410 -15.65 -18.44 10.80
N ALA A 411 -16.40 -17.33 10.71
CA ALA A 411 -17.67 -17.31 10.00
C ALA A 411 -17.53 -17.58 8.50
N ILE A 412 -16.51 -17.01 7.83
CA ILE A 412 -16.18 -17.35 6.44
C ILE A 412 -15.91 -18.85 6.31
N VAL A 413 -15.14 -19.44 7.22
CA VAL A 413 -14.85 -20.88 7.21
C VAL A 413 -16.10 -21.73 7.36
N GLU A 414 -17.02 -21.35 8.25
CA GLU A 414 -18.33 -22.02 8.38
C GLU A 414 -19.12 -21.97 7.06
N TYR A 415 -19.08 -20.83 6.35
CA TYR A 415 -19.69 -20.70 5.03
C TYR A 415 -19.00 -21.58 3.98
N GLU A 416 -17.67 -21.49 3.86
CA GLU A 416 -16.89 -22.23 2.87
C GLU A 416 -17.03 -23.75 3.02
N ARG A 417 -17.09 -24.25 4.26
CA ARG A 417 -17.28 -25.68 4.55
C ARG A 417 -18.69 -26.17 4.24
N ALA A 418 -19.65 -25.28 4.12
CA ALA A 418 -21.04 -25.60 3.77
C ALA A 418 -21.33 -25.54 2.25
N LEU A 419 -20.36 -25.13 1.42
CA LEU A 419 -20.50 -25.08 -0.04
C LEU A 419 -20.57 -26.50 -0.64
N GLN A 420 -21.45 -26.68 -1.63
CA GLN A 420 -21.78 -27.97 -2.26
C GLN A 420 -21.69 -27.93 -3.77
#